data_AF-A0AAN1UEF1-F1
#
_entry.id   AF-A0AAN1UEF1-F1
#
_cell.length_a   1.000
_cell.length_b   1.000
_cell.length_c   1.000
_cell.angle_alpha   90.00
_cell.angle_beta   90.00
_cell.angle_gamma   90.00
#
_symmetry.space_group_name_H-M   'P 1'
#
loop_
_entity.id
_entity.type
_entity.pdbx_description
1 polymer ?
#
loop_
_entity_poly.entity_id
_entity_poly.type
_entity_poly.pdbx_seq_one_letter_code
_entity_poly.pdbx_strand_id
1 'polypeptide(L)'
;MVTVNTKKRILGQKKPFKLEDIWRIRTHLEIEGNLMELALLNLAIDCKLRSCDLLRLRVCDVSSSGIIMTRVLLTQSKTSRDVQFEITSKTQHALSQWLFVSQLSPQDF
;
A
#
# COMPACT_ATOMS: atom_id res chain seq x y z
N MET A 1 -19.84 -26.37 -13.36
CA MET A 1 -18.71 -25.99 -14.24
C MET A 1 -19.08 -24.67 -14.91
N VAL A 2 -18.67 -23.53 -14.33
CA VAL A 2 -18.98 -22.21 -14.90
C VAL A 2 -17.80 -21.79 -15.76
N THR A 3 -17.97 -21.89 -17.09
CA THR A 3 -16.95 -21.52 -18.05
C THR A 3 -16.92 -20.00 -18.18
N VAL A 4 -16.02 -19.32 -17.47
CA VAL A 4 -15.78 -17.89 -17.68
C VAL A 4 -14.94 -17.72 -18.94
N ASN A 5 -15.60 -17.47 -20.06
CA ASN A 5 -14.98 -17.18 -21.35
C ASN A 5 -14.34 -15.77 -21.29
N THR A 6 -13.08 -15.69 -20.88
CA THR A 6 -12.29 -14.45 -20.96
C THR A 6 -11.54 -14.40 -22.29
N LYS A 7 -12.26 -14.09 -23.38
CA LYS A 7 -11.60 -13.44 -24.53
C LYS A 7 -10.88 -12.23 -23.98
N LYS A 8 -9.53 -12.26 -23.97
CA LYS A 8 -8.67 -11.15 -23.55
C LYS A 8 -8.96 -9.96 -24.46
N ARG A 9 -9.92 -9.12 -24.07
CA ARG A 9 -10.17 -7.84 -24.71
C ARG A 9 -8.89 -7.03 -24.47
N ILE A 10 -8.18 -6.71 -25.56
CA ILE A 10 -7.01 -5.83 -25.50
C ILE A 10 -7.57 -4.46 -25.10
N LEU A 11 -7.62 -4.21 -23.80
CA LEU A 11 -7.90 -2.89 -23.28
C LEU A 11 -6.64 -2.08 -23.59
N GLY A 12 -6.80 -1.00 -24.36
CA GLY A 12 -5.74 -0.03 -24.57
C GLY A 12 -5.27 0.58 -23.24
N GLN A 13 -4.42 1.59 -23.31
CA GLN A 13 -3.90 2.27 -22.12
C GLN A 13 -5.04 2.72 -21.20
N LYS A 14 -5.03 2.25 -19.95
CA LYS A 14 -5.95 2.76 -18.91
C LYS A 14 -5.54 4.18 -18.55
N LYS A 15 -6.51 5.08 -18.42
CA LYS A 15 -6.26 6.44 -17.93
C LYS A 15 -5.75 6.37 -16.49
N PRO A 16 -4.77 7.21 -16.10
CA PRO A 16 -4.36 7.33 -14.72
C PRO A 16 -5.51 7.87 -13.87
N PHE A 17 -5.48 7.57 -12.57
CA PHE A 17 -6.41 8.17 -11.62
C PHE A 17 -6.21 9.67 -11.54
N LYS A 18 -7.31 10.41 -11.43
CA LYS A 18 -7.24 11.83 -11.10
C LYS A 18 -7.09 12.01 -9.59
N LEU A 19 -6.56 13.16 -9.18
CA LEU A 19 -6.48 13.52 -7.76
C LEU A 19 -7.86 13.42 -7.09
N GLU A 20 -8.90 14.00 -7.72
CA GLU A 20 -10.28 13.93 -7.22
C GLU A 20 -10.78 12.49 -6.96
N ASP A 21 -10.37 11.51 -7.77
CA ASP A 21 -10.75 10.12 -7.56
C ASP A 21 -10.02 9.51 -6.35
N ILE A 22 -8.74 9.82 -6.18
CA ILE A 22 -7.94 9.38 -5.03
C ILE A 22 -8.49 9.97 -3.74
N TRP A 23 -8.88 11.25 -3.76
CA TRP A 23 -9.52 11.91 -2.62
C TRP A 23 -10.85 11.25 -2.27
N ARG A 24 -11.72 10.96 -3.25
CA ARG A 24 -12.98 10.26 -2.99
C ARG A 24 -12.76 8.89 -2.36
N ILE A 25 -11.85 8.08 -2.90
CA ILE A 25 -11.54 6.74 -2.35
C ILE A 25 -11.05 6.89 -0.90
N ARG A 26 -10.11 7.80 -0.65
CA ARG A 26 -9.56 8.01 0.69
C ARG A 26 -10.62 8.46 1.69
N THR A 27 -11.45 9.44 1.33
CA THR A 27 -12.52 9.93 2.20
C THR A 27 -13.54 8.84 2.49
N HIS A 28 -13.85 7.99 1.53
CA HIS A 28 -14.74 6.85 1.74
C HIS A 28 -14.18 5.88 2.79
N LEU A 29 -12.90 5.50 2.68
CA LEU A 29 -12.23 4.63 3.65
C LEU A 29 -12.12 5.27 5.04
N GLU A 30 -11.90 6.59 5.11
CA GLU A 30 -11.89 7.35 6.37
C GLU A 30 -13.28 7.33 7.05
N ILE A 31 -14.37 7.45 6.28
CA ILE A 31 -15.75 7.40 6.80
C ILE A 31 -16.13 5.99 7.27
N GLU A 32 -15.74 4.96 6.53
CA GLU A 32 -16.02 3.57 6.89
C GLU A 32 -15.19 3.08 8.09
N GLY A 33 -14.13 3.80 8.46
CA GLY A 33 -13.21 3.39 9.52
C GLY A 33 -12.35 2.18 9.13
N ASN A 34 -12.19 1.88 7.84
CA ASN A 34 -11.37 0.77 7.36
C ASN A 34 -9.88 1.14 7.40
N LEU A 35 -9.28 0.98 8.58
CA LEU A 35 -7.89 1.38 8.85
C LEU A 35 -6.87 0.63 8.00
N MET A 36 -7.10 -0.66 7.74
CA MET A 36 -6.20 -1.49 6.94
C MET A 36 -6.11 -0.99 5.50
N GLU A 37 -7.26 -0.76 4.87
CA GLU A 37 -7.30 -0.29 3.48
C GLU A 37 -6.84 1.16 3.36
N LEU A 38 -7.15 2.01 4.35
CA LEU A 38 -6.66 3.38 4.40
C LEU A 38 -5.13 3.43 4.49
N ALA A 39 -4.53 2.63 5.38
CA ALA A 39 -3.09 2.53 5.53
C ALA A 39 -2.42 2.00 4.26
N LEU A 40 -3.00 0.94 3.65
CA LEU A 40 -2.50 0.36 2.42
C LEU A 40 -2.58 1.32 1.23
N LEU A 41 -3.70 2.05 1.07
CA LEU A 41 -3.86 3.04 0.01
C LEU A 41 -2.83 4.16 0.14
N ASN A 42 -2.66 4.69 1.36
CA ASN A 42 -1.70 5.76 1.64
C ASN A 42 -0.27 5.28 1.35
N LEU A 43 0.10 4.08 1.80
CA LEU A 43 1.42 3.50 1.55
C LEU A 43 1.66 3.23 0.06
N ALA A 44 0.67 2.70 -0.67
CA ALA A 44 0.79 2.43 -2.10
C ALA A 44 1.07 3.69 -2.93
N ILE A 45 0.47 4.82 -2.55
CA ILE A 45 0.68 6.12 -3.20
C ILE A 45 2.11 6.63 -2.93
N ASP A 46 2.59 6.48 -1.70
CA ASP A 46 3.90 6.95 -1.27
C ASP A 46 5.03 6.10 -1.88
N CYS A 47 4.92 4.77 -1.82
CA CYS A 47 5.98 3.85 -2.23
C CYS A 47 6.01 3.57 -3.73
N LYS A 48 4.85 3.69 -4.43
CA LYS A 48 4.69 3.43 -5.87
C LYS A 48 5.24 2.07 -6.30
N LEU A 49 5.19 1.09 -5.40
CA LEU A 49 5.68 -0.25 -5.64
C LEU A 49 4.71 -1.03 -6.54
N ARG A 50 5.22 -2.10 -7.14
CA ARG A 50 4.34 -3.08 -7.79
C ARG A 50 3.51 -3.76 -6.71
N SER A 51 2.29 -4.16 -7.05
CA SER A 51 1.41 -4.86 -6.11
C SER A 51 2.09 -6.07 -5.48
N CYS A 52 2.88 -6.84 -6.23
CA CYS A 52 3.60 -7.99 -5.67
C CYS A 52 4.72 -7.61 -4.68
N ASP A 53 5.34 -6.45 -4.82
CA ASP A 53 6.36 -5.95 -3.89
C ASP A 53 5.68 -5.35 -2.64
N LEU A 54 4.60 -4.58 -2.84
CA LEU A 54 3.80 -3.99 -1.76
C LEU A 54 3.15 -5.04 -0.86
N LEU A 55 2.60 -6.12 -1.43
CA LEU A 55 1.94 -7.20 -0.68
C LEU A 55 2.92 -8.13 0.05
N ARG A 56 4.23 -7.92 -0.11
CA ARG A 56 5.29 -8.67 0.58
C ARG A 56 6.00 -7.85 1.65
N LEU A 57 5.61 -6.58 1.82
CA LEU A 57 6.23 -5.66 2.77
C LEU A 57 5.79 -5.98 4.18
N ARG A 58 6.73 -6.38 5.03
CA ARG A 58 6.50 -6.66 6.45
C ARG A 58 6.46 -5.41 7.29
N VAL A 59 5.88 -5.54 8.49
CA VAL A 59 5.92 -4.49 9.52
C VAL A 59 7.36 -4.04 9.84
N CYS A 60 8.32 -4.96 9.86
CA CYS A 60 9.74 -4.62 10.06
C CYS A 60 10.38 -3.88 8.89
N ASP A 61 9.81 -3.97 7.69
CA ASP A 61 10.35 -3.29 6.51
C ASP A 61 9.95 -1.79 6.52
N VAL A 62 8.91 -1.41 7.26
CA VAL A 62 8.39 -0.03 7.33
C VAL A 62 8.45 0.60 8.72
N SER A 63 8.69 -0.17 9.78
CA SER A 63 8.75 0.30 11.16
C SER A 63 9.90 -0.29 11.95
N SER A 64 10.39 0.46 12.92
CA SER A 64 11.41 0.02 13.87
C SER A 64 11.02 0.46 15.28
N SER A 65 11.06 -0.47 16.24
CA SER A 65 10.69 -0.23 17.64
C SER A 65 9.32 0.45 17.81
N GLY A 66 8.34 0.07 16.98
CA GLY A 66 6.97 0.62 17.02
C GLY A 66 6.81 2.00 16.37
N ILE A 67 7.87 2.55 15.77
CA ILE A 67 7.86 3.84 15.07
C ILE A 67 7.92 3.58 13.56
N ILE A 68 6.97 4.15 12.81
CA ILE A 68 7.02 4.10 11.34
C ILE A 68 8.17 4.98 10.84
N MET A 69 9.03 4.42 10.01
CA MET A 69 10.18 5.12 9.47
C MET A 69 9.71 6.22 8.50
N THR A 70 10.48 7.30 8.37
CA THR A 70 10.22 8.34 7.35
C THR A 70 10.63 7.90 5.95
N ARG A 71 11.49 6.88 5.87
CA ARG A 71 12.12 6.43 4.63
C ARG A 71 12.42 4.94 4.72
N VAL A 72 12.15 4.24 3.64
CA VAL A 72 12.31 2.79 3.52
C VAL A 72 13.17 2.48 2.30
N LEU A 73 14.05 1.50 2.45
CA LEU A 73 14.84 0.91 1.37
C LEU A 73 14.35 -0.52 1.14
N LEU A 74 13.94 -0.83 -0.09
CA LEU A 74 13.41 -2.15 -0.46
C LEU A 74 14.03 -2.63 -1.77
N THR A 75 14.43 -3.89 -1.84
CA THR A 75 14.84 -4.54 -3.10
C THR A 75 13.60 -4.98 -3.89
N GLN A 76 13.42 -4.47 -5.10
CA GLN A 76 12.28 -4.85 -5.96
C GLN A 76 12.45 -6.27 -6.52
N SER A 77 11.40 -7.09 -6.43
CA SER A 77 11.42 -8.50 -6.88
C SER A 77 11.75 -8.64 -8.36
N LYS A 78 11.24 -7.73 -9.21
CA LYS A 78 11.34 -7.85 -10.67
C LYS A 78 12.71 -7.46 -11.21
N THR A 79 13.31 -6.43 -10.64
CA THR A 79 14.53 -5.81 -11.17
C THR A 79 15.75 -6.14 -10.31
N SER A 80 15.55 -6.71 -9.11
CA SER A 80 16.60 -6.95 -8.12
C SER A 80 17.41 -5.68 -7.81
N ARG A 81 16.74 -4.52 -7.85
CA ARG A 81 17.33 -3.22 -7.56
C ARG A 81 16.68 -2.64 -6.32
N ASP A 82 17.51 -2.00 -5.51
CA ASP A 82 17.03 -1.28 -4.34
C ASP A 82 16.32 0.00 -4.77
N VAL A 83 15.17 0.23 -4.17
CA VAL A 83 14.40 1.46 -4.30
C VAL A 83 14.19 2.06 -2.92
N GLN A 84 14.40 3.36 -2.83
CA GLN A 84 14.15 4.13 -1.62
C GLN A 84 12.90 4.98 -1.83
N PHE A 85 12.00 4.97 -0.87
CA PHE A 85 10.81 5.82 -0.88
C PHE A 85 10.58 6.47 0.49
N GLU A 86 9.84 7.57 0.49
CA GLU A 86 9.48 8.31 1.70
C GLU A 86 8.07 7.93 2.13
N ILE A 87 7.85 7.87 3.44
CA ILE A 87 6.52 7.66 4.03
C ILE A 87 6.06 9.00 4.59
N THR A 88 4.99 9.55 4.04
CA THR A 88 4.44 10.84 4.49
C THR A 88 3.85 10.73 5.89
N SER A 89 3.80 11.85 6.63
CA SER A 89 3.23 11.88 7.99
C SER A 89 1.78 11.37 8.04
N LYS A 90 0.99 11.57 6.98
CA LYS A 90 -0.37 11.03 6.87
C LYS A 90 -0.37 9.51 6.80
N THR A 91 0.54 8.92 6.02
CA THR A 91 0.72 7.46 5.93
C THR A 91 1.27 6.89 7.23
N GLN A 92 2.23 7.56 7.88
CA GLN A 92 2.75 7.15 9.18
C GLN A 92 1.65 7.09 10.23
N HIS A 93 0.78 8.10 10.29
CA HIS A 93 -0.35 8.10 11.23
C HIS A 93 -1.31 6.92 10.98
N ALA A 94 -1.72 6.71 9.73
CA ALA A 94 -2.61 5.60 9.37
C ALA A 94 -2.00 4.23 9.67
N LEU A 95 -0.72 4.03 9.33
CA LEU A 95 0.02 2.80 9.64
C LEU A 95 0.13 2.59 11.16
N SER A 96 0.57 3.59 11.92
CA SER A 96 0.67 3.50 13.38
C SER A 96 -0.65 3.12 14.03
N GLN A 97 -1.76 3.76 13.61
CA GLN A 97 -3.08 3.46 14.15
C GLN A 97 -3.50 2.02 13.83
N TRP A 98 -3.27 1.56 12.60
CA TRP A 98 -3.61 0.21 12.20
C TRP A 98 -2.77 -0.85 12.90
N LEU A 99 -1.45 -0.65 13.00
CA LEU A 99 -0.55 -1.57 13.72
C LEU A 99 -0.92 -1.68 15.20
N PHE A 100 -1.27 -0.55 15.83
CA PHE A 100 -1.71 -0.51 17.22
C PHE A 100 -3.00 -1.31 17.45
N VAL A 101 -4.02 -1.09 16.61
CA VAL A 101 -5.32 -1.79 16.73
C VAL A 101 -5.18 -3.29 16.42
N SER A 102 -4.34 -3.64 15.44
CA SER A 102 -4.19 -5.02 14.96
C SER A 102 -3.18 -5.84 15.77
N GLN A 103 -2.43 -5.22 16.69
CA GLN A 103 -1.42 -5.85 17.55
C GLN A 103 -0.40 -6.69 16.78
N LEU A 104 0.11 -6.13 15.68
CA LEU A 104 0.98 -6.86 14.76
C LEU A 104 2.43 -6.91 15.25
N SER A 105 3.05 -8.04 15.00
CA SER A 105 4.47 -8.29 15.22
C SER A 105 5.31 -7.81 14.03
N PRO A 106 6.62 -7.59 14.21
CA PRO A 106 7.50 -7.17 13.12
C PRO A 106 7.56 -8.13 11.92
N GLN A 107 7.24 -9.42 12.12
CA GLN A 107 7.31 -10.44 11.07
C GLN A 107 6.01 -10.55 10.27
N ASP A 108 4.96 -9.86 10.70
CA ASP A 108 3.69 -9.89 10.00
C ASP A 108 3.76 -9.15 8.66
N PHE A 109 3.00 -9.73 7.73
CA PHE A 109 2.80 -9.51 6.28
C PHE A 109 3.50 -8.32 5.64
#